data_AF-A0A511D5T3-F1
#
_entry.id   AF-A0A511D5T3-F1
#
_cell.length_a   1.000
_cell.length_b   1.000
_cell.length_c   1.000
_cell.angle_alpha   90.00
_cell.angle_beta   90.00
_cell.angle_gamma   90.00
#
_symmetry.space_group_name_H-M   'P 1'
#
loop_
_entity.id
_entity.type
_entity.pdbx_description
1 polymer ?
#
loop_
_entity_poly.entity_id
_entity_poly.type
_entity_poly.pdbx_seq_one_letter_code
_entity_poly.pdbx_strand_id
1 'polypeptide(L)'
;MLFLFSDIGPHDAPTRIRAGSHLDIPPLLAPSGDDSVEFFEFARRAVPATANRPVATATGAAGDVYLYHPFLVHAAQRHRGHQPKFMAQPPLEPVGELELERPDPSPVERAVCRGLDMA
;
A
#
# COMPACT_ATOMS: atom_id res chain seq x y z
N MET A 1 -6.40 4.45 -2.06
CA MET A 1 -7.15 5.05 -0.92
C MET A 1 -8.16 4.04 -0.39
N LEU A 2 -8.65 4.23 0.83
CA LEU A 2 -9.72 3.42 1.44
C LEU A 2 -10.67 4.32 2.21
N PHE A 3 -11.93 4.39 1.77
CA PHE A 3 -13.01 5.12 2.41
C PHE A 3 -13.84 4.15 3.24
N LEU A 4 -14.02 4.43 4.53
CA LEU A 4 -14.88 3.65 5.41
C LEU A 4 -16.29 4.22 5.40
N PHE A 5 -17.29 3.41 5.03
CA PHE A 5 -18.71 3.81 5.06
C PHE A 5 -19.48 3.15 6.23
N SER A 6 -18.79 2.38 7.04
CA SER A 6 -19.26 1.82 8.31
C SER A 6 -18.12 1.88 9.32
N ASP A 7 -18.43 1.83 10.60
CA ASP A 7 -17.41 1.64 11.63
C ASP A 7 -16.73 0.27 11.44
N ILE A 8 -15.39 0.27 11.49
CA ILE A 8 -14.57 -0.93 11.29
C ILE A 8 -13.73 -1.18 12.55
N GLY A 9 -14.13 -2.18 13.33
CA GLY A 9 -13.37 -2.68 14.45
C GLY A 9 -12.41 -3.82 14.07
N PRO A 10 -11.67 -4.36 15.05
CA PRO A 10 -10.70 -5.44 14.83
C PRO A 10 -11.28 -6.74 14.23
N HIS A 11 -12.59 -6.97 14.40
CA HIS A 11 -13.26 -8.17 13.91
C HIS A 11 -13.99 -7.96 12.57
N ASP A 12 -14.15 -6.71 12.13
CA ASP A 12 -14.98 -6.34 10.97
C ASP A 12 -14.17 -6.38 9.66
N ALA A 13 -13.25 -7.34 9.55
CA ALA A 13 -12.32 -7.47 8.43
C ALA A 13 -11.59 -6.17 8.04
N PRO A 14 -10.89 -5.47 8.97
CA PRO A 14 -10.10 -4.30 8.60
C PRO A 14 -9.02 -4.70 7.60
N THR A 15 -8.65 -3.83 6.66
CA THR A 15 -7.56 -4.13 5.72
C THR A 15 -6.26 -4.32 6.50
N ARG A 16 -5.57 -5.44 6.28
CA ARG A 16 -4.25 -5.69 6.89
C ARG A 16 -3.18 -5.02 6.04
N ILE A 17 -2.24 -4.36 6.70
CA ILE A 17 -1.22 -3.53 6.10
C ILE A 17 0.12 -3.93 6.66
N ARG A 18 1.11 -4.21 5.81
CA ARG A 18 2.50 -4.31 6.25
C ARG A 18 3.11 -2.92 6.32
N ALA A 19 3.12 -2.32 7.50
CA ALA A 19 3.60 -0.96 7.69
C ALA A 19 5.11 -0.88 7.34
N GLY A 20 5.45 0.07 6.47
CA GLY A 20 6.82 0.22 5.95
C GLY A 20 7.14 -0.62 4.71
N SER A 21 6.27 -1.52 4.25
CA SER A 21 6.55 -2.36 3.08
C SER A 21 6.79 -1.57 1.80
N HIS A 22 6.23 -0.36 1.70
CA HIS A 22 6.42 0.54 0.57
C HIS A 22 7.88 0.96 0.35
N LEU A 23 8.75 0.74 1.34
CA LEU A 23 10.20 0.93 1.23
C LEU A 23 10.92 -0.32 0.72
N ASP A 24 10.32 -1.51 0.82
CA ASP A 24 10.94 -2.77 0.38
C ASP A 24 10.61 -3.10 -1.08
N ILE A 25 9.57 -2.48 -1.62
CA ILE A 25 9.10 -2.70 -2.99
C ILE A 25 10.01 -2.06 -4.05
N PRO A 26 10.54 -0.82 -3.89
CA PRO A 26 11.36 -0.19 -4.92
C PRO A 26 12.55 -1.04 -5.41
N PRO A 27 13.38 -1.66 -4.54
CA PRO A 27 14.48 -2.51 -5.00
C PRO A 27 14.04 -3.74 -5.79
N LEU A 28 12.79 -4.21 -5.61
CA LEU A 28 12.25 -5.34 -6.35
C LEU A 28 11.76 -4.94 -7.75
N LEU A 29 11.29 -3.70 -7.91
CA LEU A 29 10.80 -3.15 -9.19
C LEU A 29 11.93 -2.55 -10.03
N ALA A 30 12.94 -1.93 -9.41
CA ALA A 30 14.02 -1.24 -10.12
C ALA A 30 14.69 -2.07 -11.25
N PRO A 31 14.93 -3.38 -11.10
CA PRO A 31 15.53 -4.18 -12.17
C PRO A 31 14.67 -4.32 -13.43
N SER A 32 13.37 -4.03 -13.35
CA SER A 32 12.45 -4.10 -14.48
C SER A 32 12.46 -2.83 -15.34
N GLY A 33 13.04 -1.72 -14.86
CA GLY A 33 13.07 -0.46 -15.61
C GLY A 33 11.68 -0.05 -16.08
N ASP A 34 11.55 0.22 -17.38
CA ASP A 34 10.29 0.60 -18.03
C ASP A 34 9.41 -0.60 -18.40
N ASP A 35 9.89 -1.83 -18.24
CA ASP A 35 9.13 -3.03 -18.56
C ASP A 35 8.07 -3.33 -17.48
N SER A 36 6.90 -3.78 -17.93
CA SER A 36 5.85 -4.24 -17.02
C SER A 36 6.23 -5.56 -16.35
N VAL A 37 5.87 -5.72 -15.08
CA VAL A 37 5.97 -7.01 -14.37
C VAL A 37 4.60 -7.62 -14.18
N GLU A 38 4.47 -8.91 -14.46
CA GLU A 38 3.24 -9.66 -14.20
C GLU A 38 2.91 -9.67 -12.71
N PHE A 39 1.66 -9.37 -12.36
CA PHE A 39 1.25 -9.08 -10.99
C PHE A 39 1.50 -10.27 -10.05
N PHE A 40 1.13 -11.49 -10.49
CA PHE A 40 1.28 -12.67 -9.66
C PHE A 40 2.74 -13.07 -9.47
N GLU A 41 3.57 -12.89 -10.51
CA GLU A 41 5.00 -13.14 -10.41
C GLU A 41 5.64 -12.17 -9.42
N PHE A 42 5.31 -10.88 -9.53
CA PHE A 42 5.80 -9.87 -8.61
C PHE A 42 5.37 -10.15 -7.17
N ALA A 43 4.09 -10.51 -6.96
CA ALA A 43 3.57 -10.83 -5.64
C ALA A 43 4.33 -12.00 -4.97
N ARG A 44 4.80 -13.00 -5.74
CA ARG A 44 5.61 -14.11 -5.20
C ARG A 44 6.97 -13.65 -4.67
N ARG A 45 7.50 -12.50 -5.12
CA ARG A 45 8.73 -11.87 -4.61
C ARG A 45 8.43 -10.89 -3.48
N ALA A 46 7.42 -10.04 -3.65
CA ALA A 46 7.06 -8.98 -2.71
C ALA A 46 6.53 -9.51 -1.37
N VAL A 47 5.76 -10.60 -1.38
CA VAL A 47 5.18 -11.16 -0.15
C VAL A 47 6.26 -11.74 0.79
N PRO A 48 7.24 -12.53 0.35
CA PRO A 48 8.35 -12.93 1.22
C PRO A 48 9.22 -11.75 1.64
N ALA A 49 9.58 -10.85 0.73
CA ALA A 49 10.49 -9.72 1.01
C ALA A 49 9.97 -8.79 2.11
N THR A 50 8.65 -8.68 2.26
CA THR A 50 8.01 -7.79 3.24
C THR A 50 7.50 -8.54 4.47
N ALA A 51 7.79 -9.84 4.63
CA ALA A 51 7.22 -10.66 5.69
C ALA A 51 7.58 -10.20 7.11
N ASN A 52 8.73 -9.56 7.25
CA ASN A 52 9.30 -9.07 8.51
C ASN A 52 8.67 -7.75 8.96
N ARG A 53 7.87 -7.09 8.10
CA ARG A 53 7.25 -5.81 8.43
C ARG A 53 6.09 -6.00 9.42
N PRO A 54 5.94 -5.09 10.39
CA PRO A 54 4.82 -5.15 11.34
C PRO A 54 3.49 -5.02 10.59
N VAL A 55 2.49 -5.79 11.04
CA VAL A 55 1.15 -5.76 10.45
C VAL A 55 0.27 -4.83 11.28
N ALA A 56 -0.22 -3.77 10.63
CA ALA A 56 -1.26 -2.88 11.14
C ALA A 56 -2.61 -3.20 10.47
N THR A 57 -3.70 -2.69 11.04
CA THR A 57 -5.05 -2.84 10.53
C THR A 57 -5.73 -1.49 10.35
N ALA A 58 -6.43 -1.31 9.24
CA ALA A 58 -7.23 -0.12 8.96
C ALA A 58 -8.58 -0.17 9.69
N THR A 59 -8.60 0.16 10.97
CA THR A 59 -9.80 0.30 11.82
C THR A 59 -10.14 1.77 12.06
N GLY A 60 -11.40 2.15 11.95
CA GLY A 60 -11.84 3.54 12.09
C GLY A 60 -13.35 3.66 12.12
N ALA A 61 -13.83 4.90 12.18
CA ALA A 61 -15.26 5.23 12.12
C ALA A 61 -15.74 5.40 10.68
N ALA A 62 -17.06 5.33 10.46
CA ALA A 62 -17.66 5.73 9.20
C ALA A 62 -17.29 7.19 8.87
N GLY A 63 -16.78 7.42 7.66
CA GLY A 63 -16.26 8.70 7.19
C GLY A 63 -14.73 8.80 7.22
N ASP A 64 -14.03 7.92 7.93
CA ASP A 64 -12.57 7.90 7.92
C ASP A 64 -12.02 7.51 6.54
N VAL A 65 -10.92 8.16 6.16
CA VAL A 65 -10.21 7.91 4.91
C VAL A 65 -8.75 7.58 5.19
N TYR A 66 -8.31 6.45 4.65
CA TYR A 66 -6.90 6.13 4.59
C TYR A 66 -6.31 6.45 3.22
N LEU A 67 -5.25 7.24 3.22
CA LEU A 67 -4.37 7.46 2.08
C LEU A 67 -3.10 6.64 2.27
N TYR A 68 -2.80 5.77 1.30
CA TYR A 68 -1.64 4.88 1.34
C TYR A 68 -0.70 5.17 0.17
N HIS A 69 0.58 4.91 0.39
CA HIS A 69 1.55 4.82 -0.70
C HIS A 69 1.18 3.69 -1.67
N PRO A 70 1.32 3.84 -3.00
CA PRO A 70 0.93 2.82 -3.99
C PRO A 70 1.66 1.48 -3.80
N PHE A 71 2.89 1.49 -3.28
CA PHE A 71 3.70 0.30 -3.03
C PHE A 71 3.43 -0.41 -1.69
N LEU A 72 2.35 -0.09 -0.99
CA LEU A 72 2.02 -0.75 0.27
C LEU A 72 1.50 -2.18 0.04
N VAL A 73 2.11 -3.17 0.67
CA VAL A 73 1.62 -4.55 0.68
C VAL A 73 0.50 -4.63 1.70
N HIS A 74 -0.68 -5.00 1.22
CA HIS A 74 -1.88 -5.08 2.02
C HIS A 74 -2.72 -6.28 1.58
N ALA A 75 -3.63 -6.71 2.45
CA ALA A 75 -4.49 -7.84 2.19
C ALA A 75 -5.86 -7.67 2.84
N ALA A 76 -6.88 -8.16 2.16
CA ALA A 76 -8.16 -8.44 2.78
C ALA A 76 -8.02 -9.56 3.83
N GLN A 77 -9.05 -9.69 4.67
CA GLN A 77 -9.17 -10.78 5.62
C GLN A 77 -10.63 -11.15 5.85
N ARG A 78 -10.86 -12.30 6.49
CA ARG A 78 -12.19 -12.82 6.78
C ARG A 78 -12.94 -11.89 7.75
N HIS A 79 -14.20 -11.61 7.46
CA HIS A 79 -15.10 -10.92 8.39
C HIS A 79 -15.50 -11.85 9.52
N ARG A 80 -15.25 -11.43 10.77
CA ARG A 80 -15.59 -12.18 11.98
C ARG A 80 -16.56 -11.41 12.89
N GLY A 81 -16.81 -10.13 12.60
CA GLY A 81 -17.81 -9.33 13.28
C GLY A 81 -19.22 -9.64 12.81
N HIS A 82 -20.19 -8.96 13.42
CA HIS A 82 -21.62 -9.17 13.21
C HIS A 82 -22.29 -8.07 12.39
N GLN A 83 -21.61 -6.94 12.18
CA GLN A 83 -22.11 -5.82 11.40
C GLN A 83 -21.58 -5.89 9.96
N PRO A 84 -22.38 -5.58 8.93
CA PRO A 84 -21.88 -5.50 7.56
C PRO A 84 -20.81 -4.40 7.41
N LYS A 85 -19.73 -4.73 6.69
CA LYS A 85 -18.68 -3.77 6.32
C LYS A 85 -18.97 -3.16 4.94
N PHE A 86 -18.97 -1.83 4.87
CA PHE A 86 -19.07 -1.08 3.62
C PHE A 86 -17.84 -0.18 3.43
N MET A 87 -17.21 -0.25 2.27
CA MET A 87 -16.04 0.57 1.92
C MET A 87 -15.97 0.83 0.42
N ALA A 88 -15.25 1.87 0.04
CA ALA A 88 -14.85 2.10 -1.35
C ALA A 88 -13.36 2.37 -1.47
N GLN A 89 -12.83 2.07 -2.64
CA GLN A 89 -11.46 2.37 -3.03
C GLN A 89 -11.49 3.14 -4.34
N PRO A 90 -12.01 4.38 -4.34
CA PRO A 90 -11.95 5.20 -5.54
C PRO A 90 -10.49 5.34 -5.99
N PRO A 91 -10.22 5.29 -7.30
CA PRO A 91 -8.87 5.46 -7.81
C PRO A 91 -8.36 6.86 -7.46
N LEU A 92 -7.05 6.94 -7.20
CA LEU A 92 -6.33 8.21 -7.21
C LEU A 92 -5.32 8.10 -8.35
N GLU A 93 -5.68 8.70 -9.48
CA GLU A 93 -4.84 8.63 -10.67
C GLU A 93 -3.56 9.46 -10.46
N PRO A 94 -2.39 8.92 -10.80
CA PRO A 94 -1.15 9.70 -10.80
C PRO A 94 -1.25 10.82 -11.85
N VAL A 95 -0.63 11.96 -11.56
CA VAL A 95 -0.56 13.10 -12.50
C VAL A 95 0.59 12.97 -13.51
N GLY A 96 1.42 11.94 -13.36
CA GLY A 96 2.59 11.66 -14.19
C GLY A 96 3.37 10.46 -13.64
N GLU A 97 4.48 10.13 -14.30
CA GLU A 97 5.43 9.10 -13.85
C GLU A 97 6.27 9.59 -12.67
N LEU A 98 7.02 8.68 -12.05
CA LEU A 98 7.93 9.02 -10.94
C LEU A 98 9.22 9.62 -11.50
N GLU A 99 9.57 10.82 -11.06
CA GLU A 99 10.84 11.48 -11.39
C GLU A 99 11.78 11.45 -10.17
N LEU A 100 12.59 10.40 -10.05
CA LEU A 100 13.38 10.14 -8.84
C LEU A 100 14.58 11.07 -8.63
N GLU A 101 15.00 11.80 -9.66
CA GLU A 101 16.15 12.71 -9.64
C GLU A 101 15.75 14.20 -9.53
N ARG A 102 14.46 14.51 -9.42
CA ARG A 102 14.00 15.91 -9.35
C ARG A 102 14.44 16.58 -8.03
N PRO A 103 14.78 17.88 -8.03
CA PRO A 103 15.23 18.59 -6.82
C PRO A 103 14.22 18.64 -5.66
N ASP A 104 12.92 18.62 -5.97
CA ASP A 104 11.82 18.64 -4.97
C ASP A 104 10.87 17.47 -5.20
N PRO A 105 11.18 16.27 -4.66
CA PRO A 105 10.36 15.08 -4.85
C PRO A 105 9.06 15.12 -4.03
N SER A 106 7.99 14.67 -4.67
CA SER A 106 6.68 14.44 -4.06
C SER A 106 6.77 13.45 -2.88
N PRO A 107 5.76 13.39 -1.99
CA PRO A 107 5.74 12.41 -0.91
C PRO A 107 5.90 10.95 -1.36
N VAL A 108 5.41 10.62 -2.57
CA VAL A 108 5.54 9.29 -3.16
C VAL A 108 6.99 9.05 -3.60
N GLU A 109 7.55 9.96 -4.41
CA GLU A 109 8.94 9.84 -4.88
C GLU A 109 9.94 9.77 -3.72
N ARG A 110 9.77 10.60 -2.67
CA ARG A 110 10.63 10.54 -1.47
C ARG A 110 10.66 9.17 -0.81
N ALA A 111 9.52 8.47 -0.77
CA ALA A 111 9.45 7.14 -0.19
C ALA A 111 10.13 6.10 -1.09
N VAL A 112 10.01 6.26 -2.42
CA VAL A 112 10.69 5.41 -3.40
C VAL A 112 12.20 5.60 -3.34
N CYS A 113 12.70 6.84 -3.35
CA CYS A 113 14.13 7.15 -3.20
C CYS A 113 14.71 6.56 -1.91
N ARG A 114 13.99 6.70 -0.79
CA ARG A 114 14.39 6.06 0.49
C ARG A 114 14.46 4.54 0.41
N GLY A 115 13.53 3.90 -0.31
CA GLY A 115 13.56 2.45 -0.51
C GLY A 115 14.70 1.98 -1.40
N LEU A 116 15.24 2.86 -2.26
CA LEU A 116 16.38 2.60 -3.15
C LEU A 116 17.72 3.03 -2.54
N ASP A 117 17.75 3.51 -1.30
CA ASP A 117 18.91 4.12 -0.66
C ASP A 117 19.50 5.29 -1.48
N MET A 118 18.65 6.04 -2.18
CA MET A 118 18.99 7.28 -2.87
C MET A 118 18.92 8.46 -1.89
N ALA A 119 19.94 9.32 -1.94
CA ALA A 119 20.11 10.48 -1.04
C ALA A 119 19.05 11.57 -1.26
#